data_AF-A0A800M8M4-F1
#
_entry.id   AF-A0A800M8M4-F1
#
_cell.length_a   1.000
_cell.length_b   1.000
_cell.length_c   1.000
_cell.angle_alpha   90.00
_cell.angle_beta   90.00
_cell.angle_gamma   90.00
#
_symmetry.space_group_name_H-M   'P 1'
#
loop_
_entity.id
_entity.type
_entity.pdbx_description
1 polymer ?
#
loop_
_entity_poly.entity_id
_entity_poly.type
_entity_poly.pdbx_seq_one_letter_code
_entity_poly.pdbx_strand_id
1 'polypeptide(L)'
;INTCIACNQACLDHIFKMETATCLVNPRAGHETELNYETASIPKSIAVIGAGPAGMTAAYISAMRGHRVTLFDRRPELGGQINLAVKIPGKQEFFETLRFYRVMLEKY
;
A
#
# COMPACT_ATOMS: atom_id res chain seq x y z
N ILE A 1 -0.75 -5.34 11.37
CA ILE A 1 -1.95 -4.46 11.35
C ILE A 1 -1.74 -3.39 10.30
N ASN A 2 -2.73 -3.18 9.43
CA ASN A 2 -2.78 -2.06 8.49
C ASN A 2 -3.66 -0.96 9.11
N THR A 3 -3.04 0.06 9.68
CA THR A 3 -3.70 1.04 10.55
C THR A 3 -4.52 2.04 9.73
N CYS A 4 -5.77 2.29 10.15
CA CYS A 4 -6.55 3.39 9.59
C CYS A 4 -5.90 4.73 9.94
N ILE A 5 -5.70 5.59 8.94
CA ILE A 5 -5.05 6.90 9.10
C ILE A 5 -6.04 8.08 9.17
N ALA A 6 -7.32 7.79 9.41
CA ALA A 6 -8.40 8.78 9.48
C ALA A 6 -8.47 9.75 8.27
N CYS A 7 -8.06 9.31 7.08
CA CYS A 7 -7.98 10.19 5.91
C CYS A 7 -9.34 10.63 5.37
N ASN A 8 -10.41 9.85 5.61
CA ASN A 8 -11.76 10.03 5.07
C ASN A 8 -11.90 10.01 3.53
N GLN A 9 -10.80 10.03 2.79
CA GLN A 9 -10.76 10.23 1.34
C GLN A 9 -11.51 9.20 0.50
N ALA A 10 -11.51 7.93 0.95
CA ALA A 10 -12.06 6.82 0.19
C ALA A 10 -13.30 6.20 0.83
N CYS A 11 -13.48 6.41 2.13
CA CYS A 11 -14.65 5.94 2.86
C CYS A 11 -15.71 7.03 2.90
N LEU A 12 -15.55 8.00 3.80
CA LEU A 12 -16.56 9.01 4.07
C LEU A 12 -16.79 9.97 2.89
N ASP A 13 -15.71 10.42 2.21
CA ASP A 13 -15.82 11.30 1.05
C ASP A 13 -16.57 10.62 -0.11
N HIS A 14 -16.37 9.31 -0.33
CA HIS A 14 -17.11 8.56 -1.34
C HIS A 14 -18.59 8.43 -0.96
N ILE A 15 -18.89 8.10 0.30
CA ILE A 15 -20.28 8.01 0.79
C ILE A 15 -21.02 9.34 0.56
N PHE A 16 -20.38 10.47 0.87
CA PHE A 16 -20.99 11.78 0.64
C PHE A 16 -21.16 12.15 -0.83
N LYS A 17 -20.47 11.47 -1.74
CA LYS A 17 -20.64 11.60 -3.20
C LYS A 17 -21.57 10.54 -3.80
N MET A 18 -22.18 9.68 -2.99
CA MET A 18 -22.96 8.52 -3.45
C MET A 18 -22.13 7.53 -4.30
N GLU A 19 -20.83 7.44 -4.02
CA GLU A 19 -19.90 6.47 -4.60
C GLU A 19 -19.69 5.29 -3.64
N THR A 20 -19.21 4.15 -4.16
CA THR A 20 -18.89 2.99 -3.32
C THR A 20 -17.77 3.34 -2.33
N ALA A 21 -18.05 3.15 -1.04
CA ALA A 21 -17.07 3.32 0.01
C ALA A 21 -15.94 2.28 -0.12
N THR A 22 -14.69 2.73 -0.06
CA THR A 22 -13.50 1.89 -0.03
C THR A 22 -12.48 2.45 0.97
N CYS A 23 -11.21 2.09 0.88
CA CYS A 23 -10.17 2.55 1.80
C CYS A 23 -8.85 2.85 1.09
N LEU A 24 -8.23 3.98 1.45
CA LEU A 24 -6.95 4.43 0.91
C LEU A 24 -5.83 3.43 1.16
N VAL A 25 -5.75 2.88 2.38
CA VAL A 25 -4.69 1.93 2.76
C VAL A 25 -5.09 0.46 2.54
N ASN A 26 -6.37 0.19 2.24
CA ASN A 26 -6.87 -1.16 1.95
C ASN A 26 -7.79 -1.12 0.72
N PRO A 27 -7.23 -1.22 -0.51
CA PRO A 27 -8.03 -1.15 -1.73
C PRO A 27 -9.02 -2.32 -1.90
N ARG A 28 -8.89 -3.40 -1.11
CA ARG A 28 -9.87 -4.50 -1.12
C ARG A 28 -11.17 -4.19 -0.37
N ALA A 29 -11.19 -3.18 0.49
CA ALA A 29 -12.41 -2.82 1.23
C ALA A 29 -13.51 -2.40 0.23
N GLY A 30 -14.65 -3.08 0.26
CA GLY A 30 -15.75 -2.87 -0.70
C GLY A 30 -15.53 -3.53 -2.08
N HIS A 31 -14.42 -4.26 -2.27
CA HIS A 31 -14.05 -4.97 -3.50
C HIS A 31 -13.54 -6.38 -3.20
N GLU A 32 -13.97 -6.99 -2.10
CA GLU A 32 -13.39 -8.22 -1.56
C GLU A 32 -13.51 -9.41 -2.52
N THR A 33 -14.56 -9.43 -3.32
CA THR A 33 -14.88 -10.48 -4.32
C THR A 33 -14.24 -10.23 -5.68
N GLU A 34 -13.83 -9.00 -5.97
CA GLU A 34 -13.24 -8.60 -7.26
C GLU A 34 -11.71 -8.60 -7.22
N LEU A 35 -11.13 -8.06 -6.14
CA LEU A 35 -9.69 -7.95 -5.95
C LEU A 35 -9.15 -9.15 -5.18
N ASN A 36 -8.96 -10.25 -5.91
CA ASN A 36 -8.38 -11.49 -5.39
C ASN A 36 -6.88 -11.58 -5.67
N TYR A 37 -6.09 -11.81 -4.63
CA TYR A 37 -4.63 -11.93 -4.71
C TYR A 37 -4.20 -13.40 -4.75
N GLU A 38 -4.64 -14.11 -5.79
CA GLU A 38 -4.32 -15.53 -5.98
C GLU A 38 -2.83 -15.76 -6.25
N THR A 39 -2.31 -16.89 -5.75
CA THR A 39 -0.96 -17.36 -6.05
C THR A 39 -0.74 -17.44 -7.55
N ALA A 40 0.39 -16.93 -8.03
CA ALA A 40 0.77 -17.00 -9.43
C ALA A 40 1.02 -18.45 -9.83
N SER A 41 0.34 -18.91 -10.89
CA SER A 41 0.57 -20.24 -11.47
C SER A 41 1.99 -20.40 -12.02
N ILE A 42 2.59 -19.30 -12.49
CA ILE A 42 3.97 -19.24 -13.00
C ILE A 42 4.68 -18.04 -12.36
N PRO A 43 5.55 -18.26 -11.37
CA PRO A 43 6.38 -17.21 -10.79
C PRO A 43 7.24 -16.48 -11.84
N LYS A 44 7.46 -15.19 -11.62
CA LYS A 44 8.28 -14.31 -12.49
C LYS A 44 9.26 -13.52 -11.65
N SER A 45 10.33 -13.04 -12.27
CA SER A 45 11.20 -12.01 -11.69
C SER A 45 10.66 -10.63 -12.04
N ILE A 46 10.41 -9.78 -11.04
CA ILE A 46 9.79 -8.46 -11.19
C ILE A 46 10.70 -7.40 -10.59
N ALA A 47 11.04 -6.38 -11.36
CA ALA A 47 11.68 -5.17 -10.88
C ALA A 47 10.63 -4.09 -10.66
N VAL A 48 10.55 -3.54 -9.44
CA VAL A 48 9.67 -2.40 -9.11
C VAL A 48 10.54 -1.18 -8.87
N ILE A 49 10.31 -0.10 -9.62
CA ILE A 49 11.10 1.14 -9.53
C ILE A 49 10.29 2.20 -8.77
N GLY A 50 10.75 2.54 -7.58
CA GLY A 50 10.18 3.52 -6.66
C GLY A 50 9.53 2.88 -5.43
N ALA A 51 10.07 3.14 -4.23
CA ALA A 51 9.55 2.71 -2.93
C ALA A 51 8.57 3.70 -2.29
N GLY A 52 7.74 4.35 -3.11
CA GLY A 52 6.53 5.03 -2.64
C GLY A 52 5.40 4.04 -2.33
N PRO A 53 4.23 4.50 -1.84
CA PRO A 53 3.10 3.62 -1.51
C PRO A 53 2.66 2.72 -2.66
N ALA A 54 2.65 3.24 -3.89
CA ALA A 54 2.30 2.45 -5.07
C ALA A 54 3.28 1.30 -5.30
N GLY A 55 4.58 1.59 -5.34
CA GLY A 55 5.60 0.56 -5.58
C GLY A 55 5.75 -0.41 -4.42
N MET A 56 5.65 0.03 -3.17
CA MET A 56 5.64 -0.88 -2.02
C MET A 56 4.43 -1.83 -2.07
N THR A 57 3.24 -1.33 -2.42
CA THR A 57 2.04 -2.16 -2.59
C THR A 57 2.23 -3.19 -3.69
N ALA A 58 2.69 -2.74 -4.87
CA ALA A 58 2.97 -3.64 -5.98
C ALA A 58 4.00 -4.71 -5.59
N ALA A 59 5.08 -4.31 -4.92
CA ALA A 59 6.14 -5.21 -4.52
C ALA A 59 5.65 -6.29 -3.55
N TYR A 60 5.04 -5.91 -2.42
CA TYR A 60 4.64 -6.91 -1.41
C TYR A 60 3.49 -7.79 -1.92
N ILE A 61 2.54 -7.26 -2.72
CA ILE A 61 1.46 -8.07 -3.28
C ILE A 61 2.00 -9.06 -4.31
N SER A 62 2.91 -8.62 -5.20
CA SER A 62 3.54 -9.53 -6.16
C SER A 62 4.36 -10.61 -5.46
N ALA A 63 5.13 -10.26 -4.41
CA ALA A 63 5.88 -11.21 -3.63
C ALA A 63 4.97 -12.19 -2.88
N MET A 64 3.89 -11.71 -2.27
CA MET A 64 2.86 -12.53 -1.62
C MET A 64 2.21 -13.53 -2.58
N ARG A 65 2.05 -13.17 -3.85
CA ARG A 65 1.55 -14.06 -4.91
C ARG A 65 2.61 -15.07 -5.40
N GLY A 66 3.84 -15.01 -4.91
CA GLY A 66 4.92 -15.97 -5.21
C GLY A 66 5.95 -15.50 -6.26
N HIS A 67 5.92 -14.23 -6.68
CA HIS A 67 6.94 -13.69 -7.60
C HIS A 67 8.24 -13.38 -6.87
N ARG A 68 9.38 -13.44 -7.58
CA ARG A 68 10.66 -12.91 -7.08
C ARG A 68 10.73 -11.42 -7.38
N VAL A 69 10.63 -10.59 -6.35
CA VAL A 69 10.56 -9.14 -6.53
C VAL A 69 11.87 -8.47 -6.10
N THR A 70 12.29 -7.44 -6.83
CA THR A 70 13.34 -6.51 -6.39
C THR A 70 12.80 -5.10 -6.47
N LEU A 71 12.73 -4.43 -5.32
CA LEU A 71 12.28 -3.06 -5.17
C LEU A 71 13.48 -2.12 -5.15
N PHE A 72 13.47 -1.13 -6.03
CA PHE A 72 14.51 -0.11 -6.16
C PHE A 72 13.95 1.25 -5.74
N ASP A 73 14.74 2.06 -5.05
CA ASP A 73 14.49 3.50 -4.92
C ASP A 73 15.83 4.24 -4.95
N ARG A 74 15.80 5.50 -5.35
CA ARG A 74 16.98 6.38 -5.31
C ARG A 74 17.29 6.85 -3.88
N ARG A 75 16.29 6.86 -3.01
CA ARG A 75 16.40 7.30 -1.61
C ARG A 75 16.80 6.13 -0.72
N PRO A 76 17.54 6.38 0.38
CA PRO A 76 17.91 5.34 1.33
C PRO A 76 16.74 4.85 2.19
N GLU A 77 15.64 5.60 2.22
CA GLU A 77 14.46 5.31 3.03
C GLU A 77 13.23 5.03 2.15
N LEU A 78 12.46 4.03 2.53
CA LEU A 78 11.14 3.74 1.97
C LEU A 78 10.15 4.88 2.27
N GLY A 79 9.11 5.00 1.46
CA GLY A 79 7.95 5.86 1.73
C GLY A 79 7.67 6.93 0.68
N GLY A 80 8.65 7.30 -0.14
CA GLY A 80 8.45 8.28 -1.21
C GLY A 80 7.90 9.61 -0.70
N GLN A 81 6.70 10.01 -1.16
CA GLN A 81 6.04 11.24 -0.72
C GLN A 81 5.38 11.11 0.67
N ILE A 82 5.12 9.90 1.17
CA ILE A 82 4.56 9.73 2.52
C ILE A 82 5.52 10.29 3.58
N ASN A 83 6.83 10.20 3.37
CA ASN A 83 7.84 10.80 4.28
C ASN A 83 7.72 12.32 4.38
N LEU A 84 7.12 12.98 3.38
CA LEU A 84 6.78 14.40 3.45
C LEU A 84 5.45 14.61 4.19
N ALA A 85 4.45 13.77 3.92
CA ALA A 85 3.13 13.84 4.55
C ALA A 85 3.20 13.70 6.08
N VAL A 86 4.03 12.79 6.59
CA VAL A 86 4.21 12.53 8.04
C VAL A 86 4.67 13.78 8.81
N LYS A 87 5.35 14.73 8.15
CA LYS A 87 5.86 15.94 8.79
C LYS A 87 4.79 17.01 9.03
N ILE A 88 3.59 16.84 8.47
CA ILE A 88 2.51 17.82 8.58
C ILE A 88 1.77 17.61 9.92
N PRO A 89 1.56 18.66 10.73
CA PRO A 89 0.75 18.56 11.94
C PRO A 89 -0.64 18.00 11.63
N GLY A 90 -1.07 16.97 12.37
CA GLY A 90 -2.32 16.24 12.16
C GLY A 90 -2.24 15.10 11.14
N LYS A 91 -1.05 14.75 10.63
CA LYS A 91 -0.81 13.61 9.73
C LYS A 91 0.19 12.58 10.27
N GLN A 92 0.38 12.55 11.59
CA GLN A 92 1.34 11.65 12.25
C GLN A 92 1.03 10.17 11.97
N GLU A 93 -0.25 9.80 11.84
CA GLU A 93 -0.71 8.44 11.57
C GLU A 93 -0.18 7.86 10.25
N PHE A 94 0.27 8.69 9.30
CA PHE A 94 0.93 8.18 8.08
C PHE A 94 2.21 7.38 8.36
N PHE A 95 2.83 7.57 9.54
CA PHE A 95 3.94 6.74 9.99
C PHE A 95 3.53 5.26 10.12
N GLU A 96 2.30 4.98 10.53
CA GLU A 96 1.79 3.62 10.65
C GLU A 96 1.64 2.91 9.31
N THR A 97 1.36 3.66 8.25
CA THR A 97 1.37 3.14 6.88
C THR A 97 2.79 2.72 6.46
N LEU A 98 3.80 3.52 6.78
CA LEU A 98 5.21 3.16 6.51
C LEU A 98 5.63 1.93 7.32
N ARG A 99 5.28 1.88 8.60
CA ARG A 99 5.52 0.71 9.47
C ARG A 99 4.87 -0.55 8.89
N PHE A 100 3.62 -0.45 8.43
CA PHE A 100 2.93 -1.56 7.78
C PHE A 100 3.70 -2.07 6.55
N TYR A 101 4.06 -1.19 5.61
CA TYR A 101 4.78 -1.60 4.40
C TYR A 101 6.14 -2.22 4.71
N ARG A 102 6.90 -1.66 5.66
CA ARG A 102 8.19 -2.23 6.06
C ARG A 102 8.05 -3.68 6.54
N VAL A 103 7.10 -3.95 7.43
CA VAL A 103 6.84 -5.32 7.92
C VAL A 103 6.39 -6.24 6.78
N MET A 104 5.56 -5.75 5.85
CA MET A 104 5.08 -6.57 4.74
C MET A 104 6.17 -6.90 3.72
N LEU A 105 7.09 -5.97 3.45
CA LEU A 105 8.25 -6.19 2.56
C LEU A 105 9.33 -7.08 3.20
N GLU A 106 9.44 -7.09 4.54
CA GLU A 106 10.31 -8.04 5.24
C GLU A 106 9.69 -9.45 5.28
N LYS A 107 8.36 -9.54 5.30
CA LYS A 107 7.62 -10.80 5.34
C LYS A 107 7.54 -11.50 3.98
N TYR A 108 7.48 -10.76 2.87
CA TYR A 108 7.29 -11.26 1.51
C TYR A 108 8.37 -10.71 0.58
#